data_AF-A0A4Y7U535-F1
#
_entry.id   AF-A0A4Y7U535-F1
#
_cell.length_a   1.000
_cell.length_b   1.000
_cell.length_c   1.000
_cell.angle_alpha   90.00
_cell.angle_beta   90.00
_cell.angle_gamma   90.00
#
_symmetry.space_group_name_H-M   'P 1'
#
loop_
_entity.id
_entity.type
_entity.pdbx_description
1 polymer ?
#
loop_
_entity_poly.entity_id
_entity_poly.type
_entity_poly.pdbx_seq_one_letter_code
_entity_poly.pdbx_strand_id
1 'polypeptide(L)' 'MKKLIIAAGTGFLGQSLLTHFKDKFEEIVVLTRGKSKEIDGIRYVNWNDKTFSGWEKEL' A
#
# COMPACT_ATOMS: atom_id res chain seq x y z
N MET A 1 12.44 -7.10 -9.87
CA MET A 1 11.22 -7.03 -9.05
C MET A 1 10.67 -5.61 -9.11
N LYS A 2 9.46 -5.41 -9.62
CA LYS A 2 8.79 -4.08 -9.61
C LYS A 2 7.84 -3.99 -8.42
N LYS A 3 8.13 -3.10 -7.46
CA LYS A 3 7.28 -2.81 -6.29
C LYS A 3 6.60 -1.44 -6.43
N LEU A 4 5.31 -1.37 -6.11
CA LEU A 4 4.55 -0.12 -6.06
C LEU A 4 4.10 0.15 -4.62
N ILE A 5 4.40 1.35 -4.11
CA ILE A 5 3.95 1.79 -2.79
C ILE A 5 2.99 2.96 -2.98
N ILE A 6 1.77 2.84 -2.43
CA ILE A 6 0.73 3.87 -2.52
C ILE A 6 0.43 4.39 -1.11
N ALA A 7 0.86 5.62 -0.83
CA ALA A 7 0.42 6.35 0.35
C ALA A 7 -1.04 6.81 0.15
N ALA A 8 -1.90 6.56 1.15
CA ALA A 8 -3.33 6.88 1.11
C ALA A 8 -4.13 6.13 0.02
N GLY A 9 -3.74 4.88 -0.29
CA GLY A 9 -4.35 4.05 -1.33
C GLY A 9 -5.81 3.60 -1.08
N THR A 10 -6.40 3.94 0.06
CA THR A 10 -7.79 3.54 0.41
C THR A 10 -8.87 4.49 -0.13
N GLY A 11 -8.50 5.68 -0.58
CA GLY A 11 -9.44 6.65 -1.19
C GLY A 11 -9.67 6.37 -2.68
N PHE A 12 -10.51 7.19 -3.32
CA PHE A 12 -10.88 7.07 -4.74
C PHE A 12 -9.65 6.89 -5.66
N LEU A 13 -8.70 7.83 -5.62
CA LEU A 13 -7.51 7.78 -6.47
C LEU A 13 -6.67 6.53 -6.20
N GLY A 14 -6.51 6.15 -4.94
CA GLY A 14 -5.80 4.94 -4.54
C GLY A 14 -6.39 3.68 -5.15
N GLN A 15 -7.71 3.53 -5.08
CA GLN A 15 -8.42 2.39 -5.67
C GLN A 15 -8.34 2.38 -7.20
N SER A 16 -8.38 3.54 -7.84
CA SER A 16 -8.17 3.65 -9.30
C SER A 16 -6.74 3.23 -9.70
N LEU A 17 -5.73 3.63 -8.92
CA LEU A 17 -4.34 3.22 -9.13
C LEU A 17 -4.17 1.72 -8.95
N LEU A 18 -4.72 1.14 -7.87
CA LEU A 18 -4.68 -0.31 -7.63
C LEU A 18 -5.30 -1.07 -8.80
N THR A 19 -6.49 -0.66 -9.25
CA THR A 19 -7.18 -1.29 -10.39
C THR A 19 -6.33 -1.25 -11.66
N HIS A 20 -5.65 -0.13 -11.93
CA HIS A 20 -4.84 0.05 -13.14
C HIS A 20 -3.50 -0.68 -13.09
N PHE A 21 -2.90 -0.82 -11.90
CA PHE A 21 -1.53 -1.29 -11.71
C PHE A 21 -1.41 -2.70 -11.14
N LYS A 22 -2.52 -3.34 -10.71
CA LYS A 22 -2.51 -4.68 -10.09
C LYS A 22 -1.73 -5.74 -10.86
N ASP A 23 -1.77 -5.72 -12.19
CA ASP A 23 -1.11 -6.72 -13.05
C ASP A 23 0.25 -6.23 -13.60
N LYS A 24 0.69 -5.04 -13.19
CA LYS A 24 1.91 -4.37 -13.71
C LYS A 24 3.08 -4.41 -12.74
N PHE A 25 2.82 -4.81 -11.48
CA PHE A 25 3.78 -4.87 -10.40
C PHE A 25 3.72 -6.23 -9.72
N GLU A 26 4.87 -6.72 -9.28
CA GLU A 26 4.98 -8.01 -8.58
C GLU A 26 4.56 -7.88 -7.12
N GLU A 27 4.76 -6.70 -6.52
CA GLU A 27 4.34 -6.39 -5.16
C GLU A 27 3.68 -5.01 -5.12
N ILE A 28 2.54 -4.92 -4.45
CA ILE A 28 1.84 -3.67 -4.21
C ILE A 28 1.58 -3.51 -2.71
N VAL A 29 2.03 -2.38 -2.16
CA VAL A 29 1.87 -2.03 -0.75
C VAL A 29 1.08 -0.73 -0.63
N VAL A 30 0.05 -0.72 0.21
CA VAL A 30 -0.77 0.45 0.51
C VAL A 30 -0.51 0.89 1.94
N LEU A 31 0.02 2.10 2.11
CA LEU A 31 0.16 2.71 3.43
C LEU A 31 -1.19 3.31 3.86
N THR A 32 -1.77 2.76 4.93
CA THR A 32 -3.10 3.12 5.44
C THR A 32 -3.07 3.56 6.90
N ARG A 33 -3.98 4.45 7.31
CA ARG A 33 -4.17 4.78 8.74
C ARG A 33 -4.99 3.73 9.48
N GLY A 34 -5.64 2.81 8.76
CA GLY A 34 -6.42 1.71 9.31
C GLY A 34 -5.56 0.50 9.70
N LYS A 35 -6.21 -0.59 10.11
CA LYS A 35 -5.52 -1.84 10.46
C LYS A 35 -4.76 -2.42 9.27
N SER A 36 -3.59 -2.98 9.53
CA SER A 36 -2.85 -3.77 8.55
C SER A 36 -3.65 -5.01 8.16
N LYS A 37 -3.63 -5.36 6.87
CA LYS A 37 -4.32 -6.53 6.30
C LYS A 37 -3.75 -6.86 4.93
N GLU A 38 -4.03 -8.06 4.44
CA GLU A 38 -3.73 -8.45 3.07
C GLU A 38 -5.04 -8.81 2.36
N ILE A 39 -5.26 -8.25 1.17
CA ILE A 39 -6.46 -8.49 0.36
C ILE A 39 -6.01 -8.60 -1.09
N ASP A 40 -6.39 -9.68 -1.77
CA ASP A 40 -6.10 -9.91 -3.19
C ASP A 40 -4.61 -9.74 -3.55
N GLY A 41 -3.71 -10.18 -2.67
CA GLY A 41 -2.26 -10.02 -2.83
C GLY A 41 -1.72 -8.60 -2.62
N ILE A 42 -2.58 -7.65 -2.22
CA ILE A 42 -2.20 -6.28 -1.87
C ILE A 42 -2.02 -6.19 -0.36
N ARG A 43 -0.83 -5.73 0.06
CA ARG A 43 -0.50 -5.54 1.48
C ARG A 43 -0.89 -4.14 1.93
N TYR A 44 -1.77 -4.06 2.91
CA TYR A 44 -2.11 -2.81 3.60
C TYR A 44 -1.29 -2.73 4.88
N VAL A 45 -0.44 -1.71 5.00
CA VAL A 45 0.46 -1.52 6.14
C VAL A 45 0.02 -0.28 6.90
N ASN A 46 -0.22 -0.44 8.20
CA ASN A 46 -0.54 0.68 9.08
C ASN A 46 0.64 1.65 9.16
N TRP A 47 0.36 2.94 9.00
CA TRP A 47 1.33 4.02 9.21
C TRP A 47 0.61 5.26 9.75
N ASN A 48 1.37 6.12 10.41
CA ASN A 48 0.83 7.30 11.09
C ASN A 48 1.66 8.58 10.87
N ASP A 49 2.53 8.60 9.85
CA ASP A 49 3.44 9.69 9.46
C ASP A 49 4.33 10.33 10.55
N LYS A 50 4.24 9.85 11.80
CA LYS A 50 4.89 10.43 12.98
C LYS A 50 5.95 9.54 13.59
N THR A 51 5.81 8.22 13.44
CA THR A 51 6.70 7.25 14.09
C THR A 51 7.13 6.17 13.10
N PHE A 52 8.40 5.75 13.20
CA PHE A 52 8.89 4.54 12.56
C PHE A 52 8.38 3.32 13.33
N SER A 53 7.43 2.61 12.73
CA SER A 53 6.75 1.48 13.35
C SER A 53 6.84 0.22 12.50
N GLY A 54 7.78 0.18 11.55
CA GLY A 54 8.02 -0.91 10.61
C GLY A 54 7.56 -0.62 9.18
N TRP A 55 6.69 0.37 8.96
CA TRP A 55 6.21 0.73 7.61
C TRP A 55 7.34 1.29 6.73
N GLU A 56 8.36 1.90 7.33
CA GLU A 56 9.54 2.45 6.66
C GLU A 56 10.38 1.38 5.96
N LYS A 57 10.23 0.11 6.34
CA LYS A 57 10.89 -1.03 5.67
C LYS A 57 10.32 -1.32 4.29
N GLU A 58 9.18 -0.71 3.96
CA GLU A 58 8.57 -0.86 2.65
C GLU A 58 9.23 0.01 1.58
N LEU A 59 9.85 1.14 1.98
CA LEU A 59 10.59 2.08 1.13
C LEU A 59 11.90 1.48 0.62
#